data_AF-A0A5N7Y9A4-F1
#
_entry.id   AF-A0A5N7Y9A4-F1
#
_cell.length_a   1.000
_cell.length_b   1.000
_cell.length_c   1.000
_cell.angle_alpha   90.00
_cell.angle_beta   90.00
_cell.angle_gamma   90.00
#
_symmetry.space_group_name_H-M   'P 1'
#
loop_
_entity.id
_entity.type
_entity.pdbx_description
1 polymer ?
#
loop_
_entity_poly.entity_id
_entity_poly.type
_entity_poly.pdbx_seq_one_letter_code
_entity_poly.pdbx_strand_id
1 'polypeptide(L)'
;VADQLREKYPKIATLMDGCEDEVLAHMAFPKAHRQQLHSTNPLERLNAEIKRRTDVVGIFPNDPAITRLVGAMLLEQNDEWCLQRRYMQLEAFEAVSDNPQAKLSAVIN
;
A
#
# COMPACT_ATOMS: atom_id res chain seq x y z
N VAL A 1 -10.64 -11.83 19.01
CA VAL A 1 -10.95 -12.32 17.64
C VAL A 1 -10.40 -13.72 17.43
N ALA A 2 -9.11 -13.98 17.70
CA ALA A 2 -8.51 -15.31 17.57
C ALA A 2 -9.29 -16.41 18.31
N ASP A 3 -9.74 -16.16 19.55
CA ASP A 3 -10.56 -17.11 20.31
C ASP A 3 -11.86 -17.52 19.61
N GLN A 4 -12.53 -16.58 18.93
CA GLN A 4 -13.77 -16.86 18.18
C GLN A 4 -13.53 -17.75 16.96
N LEU A 5 -12.31 -17.70 16.39
CA LEU A 5 -11.93 -18.50 15.23
C LEU A 5 -11.31 -19.85 15.62
N ARG A 6 -10.96 -20.04 16.89
CA ARG A 6 -10.10 -21.15 17.34
C ARG A 6 -10.74 -22.53 17.14
N GLU A 7 -12.05 -22.65 17.33
CA GLU A 7 -12.78 -23.92 17.14
C GLU A 7 -12.89 -24.30 15.66
N LYS A 8 -13.25 -23.35 14.80
CA LYS A 8 -13.55 -23.61 13.39
C LYS A 8 -12.33 -23.50 12.47
N TYR A 9 -11.37 -22.64 12.81
CA TYR A 9 -10.18 -22.31 12.01
C TYR A 9 -8.92 -22.22 12.88
N PRO A 10 -8.48 -23.33 13.51
CA PRO A 10 -7.37 -23.32 14.47
C PRO A 10 -6.04 -22.82 13.89
N LYS A 11 -5.79 -23.07 12.59
CA LYS A 11 -4.61 -22.55 11.88
C LYS A 11 -4.60 -21.01 11.81
N ILE A 12 -5.76 -20.40 11.56
CA ILE A 12 -5.90 -18.94 11.48
C ILE A 12 -5.72 -18.34 12.87
N ALA A 13 -6.34 -18.92 13.89
CA ALA A 13 -6.17 -18.45 15.27
C ALA A 13 -4.70 -18.47 15.70
N THR A 14 -3.99 -19.56 15.44
CA THR A 14 -2.54 -19.68 15.74
C THR A 14 -1.71 -18.63 14.99
N LEU A 15 -2.02 -18.38 13.72
CA LEU A 15 -1.36 -17.34 12.95
C LEU A 15 -1.63 -15.94 13.52
N MET A 16 -2.87 -15.66 13.92
CA MET A 16 -3.22 -14.37 14.53
C MET A 16 -2.49 -14.14 15.84
N ASP A 17 -2.39 -15.18 16.68
CA ASP A 17 -1.64 -15.11 17.95
C ASP A 17 -0.15 -14.84 17.69
N GLY A 18 0.42 -15.41 16.62
CA GLY A 18 1.82 -15.21 16.23
C GLY A 18 2.12 -13.93 15.46
N CYS A 19 1.10 -13.19 14.99
CA CYS A 19 1.27 -11.98 14.18
C CYS A 19 0.69 -10.72 14.84
N GLU A 20 0.46 -10.76 16.16
CA GLU A 20 -0.17 -9.66 16.89
C GLU A 20 0.59 -8.34 16.70
N ASP A 21 1.91 -8.36 16.90
CA ASP A 21 2.76 -7.17 16.79
C ASP A 21 2.77 -6.60 15.37
N GLU A 22 2.85 -7.46 14.35
CA GLU A 22 2.85 -7.05 12.94
C GLU A 22 1.51 -6.43 12.52
N VAL A 23 0.39 -7.01 12.96
CA VAL A 23 -0.95 -6.49 12.63
C VAL A 23 -1.21 -5.17 13.34
N LEU A 24 -0.72 -5.02 14.58
CA LEU A 24 -0.92 -3.81 15.38
C LEU A 24 0.12 -2.72 15.13
N ALA A 25 1.21 -2.98 14.40
CA ALA A 25 2.28 -2.03 14.12
C ALA A 25 1.76 -0.68 13.57
N HIS A 26 0.72 -0.70 12.73
CA HIS A 26 0.12 0.51 12.16
C HIS A 26 -0.47 1.46 13.22
N MET A 27 -0.75 0.99 14.44
CA MET A 27 -1.27 1.81 15.55
C MET A 27 -0.23 2.78 16.11
N ALA A 28 1.07 2.54 15.85
CA ALA A 28 2.15 3.46 16.19
C ALA A 28 2.09 4.76 15.35
N PHE A 29 1.39 4.74 14.21
CA PHE A 29 1.20 5.93 13.38
C PHE A 29 0.07 6.83 13.92
N PRO A 30 0.10 8.13 13.57
CA PRO A 30 -0.97 9.07 13.88
C PRO A 30 -2.34 8.53 13.45
N LYS A 31 -3.38 8.82 14.24
CA LYS A 31 -4.74 8.35 13.96
C LYS A 31 -5.23 8.70 12.55
N ALA A 32 -4.83 9.86 12.03
CA ALA A 32 -5.15 10.32 10.67
C ALA A 32 -4.70 9.34 9.57
N HIS A 33 -3.65 8.54 9.83
CA HIS A 33 -3.05 7.63 8.85
C HIS A 33 -3.46 6.18 9.01
N ARG A 34 -3.96 5.78 10.19
CA ARG A 34 -4.25 4.37 10.46
C ARG A 34 -5.21 3.76 9.46
N GLN A 35 -6.25 4.50 9.05
CA GLN A 35 -7.22 4.03 8.06
C GLN A 35 -6.59 3.74 6.69
N GLN A 36 -5.64 4.58 6.28
CA GLN A 36 -4.92 4.39 5.02
C GLN A 36 -3.95 3.21 5.10
N LEU A 37 -3.29 3.02 6.25
CA LEU A 37 -2.31 1.95 6.45
C LEU A 37 -2.91 0.56 6.58
N HIS A 38 -4.05 0.38 7.26
CA HIS A 38 -4.65 -0.95 7.43
C HIS A 38 -5.59 -1.34 6.28
N SER A 39 -5.93 -0.42 5.38
CA SER A 39 -6.81 -0.73 4.25
C SER A 39 -6.04 -1.41 3.12
N THR A 40 -6.52 -2.56 2.65
CA THR A 40 -5.99 -3.24 1.45
C THR A 40 -6.57 -2.70 0.14
N ASN A 41 -7.57 -1.81 0.19
CA ASN A 41 -8.27 -1.30 -0.99
C ASN A 41 -7.35 -0.69 -2.06
N PRO A 42 -6.32 0.12 -1.74
CA PRO A 42 -5.41 0.65 -2.74
C PRO A 42 -4.61 -0.46 -3.43
N LEU A 43 -4.09 -1.40 -2.65
CA LEU A 43 -3.31 -2.53 -3.14
C LEU A 43 -4.15 -3.45 -4.03
N GLU A 44 -5.36 -3.77 -3.60
CA GLU A 44 -6.30 -4.60 -4.35
C GLU A 44 -6.69 -3.94 -5.69
N ARG A 45 -6.96 -2.63 -5.69
CA ARG A 45 -7.27 -1.88 -6.92
C ARG A 45 -6.08 -1.87 -7.88
N LEU A 46 -4.88 -1.61 -7.37
CA LEU A 46 -3.65 -1.62 -8.17
C LEU A 46 -3.40 -3.02 -8.77
N ASN A 47 -3.54 -4.08 -7.96
CA ASN A 47 -3.39 -5.45 -8.42
C ASN A 47 -4.45 -5.83 -9.46
N ALA A 48 -5.69 -5.38 -9.30
CA ALA A 48 -6.75 -5.60 -10.28
C ALA A 48 -6.44 -4.90 -11.61
N GLU A 49 -5.92 -3.67 -11.57
CA GLU A 49 -5.55 -2.92 -12.76
C GLU A 49 -4.34 -3.55 -13.47
N ILE A 50 -3.32 -3.99 -12.72
CA ILE A 50 -2.18 -4.76 -13.25
C ILE A 50 -2.70 -5.99 -14.01
N LYS A 51 -3.54 -6.81 -13.37
CA LYS A 51 -4.14 -7.99 -14.01
C LYS A 51 -4.88 -7.61 -15.29
N ARG A 52 -5.76 -6.60 -15.24
CA ARG A 52 -6.54 -6.15 -16.39
C ARG A 52 -5.67 -5.72 -17.57
N ARG A 53 -4.61 -4.94 -17.34
CA ARG A 53 -3.72 -4.46 -18.43
C ARG A 53 -2.80 -5.56 -18.95
N THR A 54 -2.36 -6.50 -18.11
CA THR A 54 -1.57 -7.64 -18.57
C THR A 54 -2.40 -8.66 -19.35
N ASP A 55 -3.68 -8.82 -19.00
CA ASP A 55 -4.60 -9.74 -19.68
C ASP A 55 -4.80 -9.37 -21.16
N VAL A 56 -4.75 -8.08 -21.50
CA VAL A 56 -4.83 -7.60 -22.90
C VAL A 56 -3.62 -8.07 -23.72
N VAL A 57 -2.45 -8.20 -23.12
CA VAL A 57 -1.23 -8.66 -23.80
C VAL A 57 -1.23 -10.19 -23.95
N GLY A 58 -1.76 -10.91 -22.96
CA GLY A 58 -1.87 -12.36 -22.94
C GLY A 58 -0.53 -13.08 -22.73
N ILE A 59 0.39 -12.98 -23.70
CA ILE A 59 1.72 -13.60 -23.64
C ILE A 59 2.79 -12.54 -23.91
N PHE A 60 3.74 -12.40 -22.98
CA PHE A 60 4.87 -11.49 -23.13
C PHE A 60 6.04 -12.17 -23.85
N PRO A 61 6.79 -11.44 -24.69
CA PRO A 61 7.92 -11.99 -25.44
C PRO A 61 9.16 -12.27 -24.59
N ASN A 62 9.26 -11.68 -23.39
CA ASN A 62 10.33 -11.86 -22.41
C ASN A 62 9.98 -11.15 -21.08
N ASP A 63 10.72 -11.47 -20.01
CA ASP A 63 10.53 -10.88 -18.68
C ASP A 63 10.70 -9.34 -18.66
N PRO A 64 11.69 -8.74 -19.36
CA PRO A 64 11.79 -7.29 -19.43
C PRO A 64 10.56 -6.59 -20.01
N ALA A 65 9.76 -7.24 -20.87
CA ALA A 65 8.55 -6.65 -21.43
C ALA A 65 7.45 -6.47 -20.38
N ILE A 66 7.21 -7.47 -19.53
CA ILE A 66 6.22 -7.36 -18.43
C ILE A 66 6.69 -6.37 -17.37
N THR A 67 7.98 -6.40 -17.00
CA THR A 67 8.55 -5.45 -16.03
C THR A 67 8.39 -4.02 -16.49
N ARG A 68 8.56 -3.73 -17.79
CA ARG A 68 8.34 -2.37 -18.34
C ARG A 68 6.88 -1.94 -18.25
N LEU A 69 5.93 -2.82 -18.60
CA LEU A 69 4.51 -2.48 -18.53
C LEU A 69 4.09 -2.23 -17.08
N VAL A 70 4.35 -3.18 -16.18
CA VAL A 70 3.98 -3.06 -14.77
C VAL A 70 4.71 -1.87 -14.13
N GLY A 71 5.99 -1.68 -14.43
CA GLY A 71 6.76 -0.53 -13.97
C GLY A 71 6.16 0.81 -14.41
N ALA A 72 5.74 0.94 -15.67
CA ALA A 72 5.06 2.14 -16.15
C ALA A 72 3.73 2.40 -15.41
N MET A 73 2.96 1.35 -15.11
CA MET A 73 1.71 1.47 -14.34
C MET A 73 1.96 1.89 -12.88
N LEU A 74 3.02 1.37 -12.26
CA LEU A 74 3.40 1.76 -10.90
C LEU A 74 3.86 3.22 -10.84
N LEU A 75 4.59 3.69 -11.86
CA LEU A 75 4.98 5.10 -11.98
C LEU A 75 3.75 6.01 -12.13
N GLU A 76 2.81 5.66 -13.02
CA GLU A 76 1.54 6.38 -13.18
C GLU A 76 0.77 6.45 -11.86
N GLN A 77 0.64 5.32 -11.14
CA GLN A 77 -0.06 5.30 -9.86
C GLN A 77 0.63 6.12 -8.77
N ASN A 78 1.97 6.10 -8.74
CA ASN A 78 2.75 6.90 -7.80
C ASN A 78 2.52 8.40 -8.04
N ASP A 79 2.55 8.85 -9.29
CA ASP A 79 2.33 10.25 -9.63
C ASP A 79 0.92 10.72 -9.21
N GLU A 80 -0.11 9.90 -9.41
CA GLU A 80 -1.46 10.17 -8.93
C GLU A 80 -1.52 10.34 -7.40
N TRP A 81 -0.87 9.45 -6.64
CA TRP A 81 -0.82 9.48 -5.18
C TRP A 81 0.02 10.64 -4.63
N CYS A 82 1.03 11.10 -5.36
CA CYS A 82 1.85 12.23 -4.94
C CYS A 82 1.20 13.58 -5.24
N LEU A 83 0.55 13.72 -6.40
CA LEU A 83 0.15 15.02 -6.96
C LEU A 83 -1.36 15.27 -6.89
N GLN A 84 -2.18 14.35 -7.42
CA GLN A 84 -3.60 14.62 -7.67
C GLN A 84 -4.50 14.24 -6.50
N ARG A 85 -4.17 13.16 -5.79
CA ARG A 85 -4.92 12.66 -4.63
C ARG A 85 -3.95 12.23 -3.57
N ARG A 86 -3.32 13.21 -2.90
CA ARG A 86 -2.34 12.95 -1.85
C ARG A 86 -2.88 11.91 -0.86
N TYR A 87 -2.40 10.68 -1.00
CA TYR A 87 -3.04 9.53 -0.35
C TYR A 87 -2.85 9.61 1.16
N MET A 88 -1.71 10.15 1.61
CA MET A 88 -1.40 10.38 3.01
C MET A 88 -0.84 11.80 3.23
N GLN A 89 -1.41 12.50 4.19
CA GLN A 89 -1.04 13.88 4.56
C GLN A 89 0.39 13.94 5.12
N LEU A 90 1.17 14.94 4.72
CA LEU A 90 2.57 15.05 5.14
C LEU A 90 2.69 15.57 6.58
N GLU A 91 1.73 16.40 6.98
CA GLU A 91 1.69 17.09 8.27
C GLU A 91 1.59 16.08 9.43
N ALA A 92 0.86 14.98 9.23
CA ALA A 92 0.77 13.93 10.22
C ALA A 92 2.02 13.02 10.24
N PHE A 93 2.80 12.94 9.15
CA PHE A 93 4.07 12.22 9.14
C PHE A 93 5.20 12.96 9.89
N GLU A 94 5.12 14.27 10.08
CA GLU A 94 6.14 15.02 10.86
C GLU A 94 6.31 14.46 12.28
N ALA A 95 5.25 13.87 12.85
CA ALA A 95 5.29 13.26 14.17
C ALA A 95 6.08 11.93 14.23
N VAL A 96 6.40 11.32 13.09
CA VAL A 96 7.03 9.98 12.99
C VAL A 96 8.23 9.96 12.03
N SER A 97 8.52 11.06 11.35
CA SER A 97 9.52 11.13 10.29
C SER A 97 10.72 11.98 10.72
N ASP A 98 11.91 11.37 10.76
CA ASP A 98 13.21 12.08 10.87
C ASP A 98 13.69 12.64 9.52
N ASN A 99 12.92 12.42 8.45
CA ASN A 99 13.26 12.87 7.11
C ASN A 99 13.18 14.41 7.06
N PRO A 100 14.21 15.12 6.55
CA PRO A 100 14.15 16.56 6.41
C PRO A 100 12.91 16.96 5.61
N GLN A 101 12.16 17.95 6.11
CA GLN A 101 10.89 18.42 5.56
C GLN A 101 10.93 18.41 4.03
N ALA A 102 10.15 17.51 3.43
CA ALA A 102 10.02 17.42 1.99
C ALA A 102 9.40 18.73 1.48
N LYS A 103 10.25 19.66 1.02
CA LYS A 103 9.79 20.87 0.33
C LYS A 103 9.17 20.41 -0.98
N LEU A 104 7.86 20.62 -1.12
CA LEU A 104 7.17 20.39 -2.38
C LEU A 104 7.83 21.26 -3.45
N SER A 105 8.33 20.67 -4.53
CA SER A 105 8.96 21.40 -5.64
C SER A 105 7.95 22.21 -6.49
N ALA A 106 6.74 22.45 -5.96
CA ALA A 106 5.69 23.22 -6.61
C ALA A 106 5.61 24.68 -6.12
N VAL A 107 6.62 25.16 -5.39
CA VAL A 107 6.82 26.60 -5.15
C VAL A 107 8.28 26.94 -5.49
N ILE A 108 8.57 26.98 -6.78
CA ILE A 108 9.66 27.80 -7.31
C ILE A 108 8.96 29.03 -7.89
N ASN A 109 8.91 30.10 -7.10
CA ASN A 109 8.76 31.48 -7.58
C ASN A 109 10.12 32.14 -7.41
#